data_AF-A0A6N8EQA0-F1
#
_entry.id   AF-A0A6N8EQA0-F1
#
_cell.length_a   1.000
_cell.length_b   1.000
_cell.length_c   1.000
_cell.angle_alpha   90.00
_cell.angle_beta   90.00
_cell.angle_gamma   90.00
#
_symmetry.space_group_name_H-M   'P 1'
#
loop_
_entity.id
_entity.type
_entity.pdbx_description
1 polymer ?
#
loop_
_entity_poly.entity_id
_entity_poly.type
_entity_poly.pdbx_seq_one_letter_code
_entity_poly.pdbx_strand_id
1 'polypeptide(L)' 'MNEDGIQARIERERNKLHVLTKKYNGQFGHPRVIHQSMILDELINQYYQLHRRNIKKPIA' A
#
# COMPACT_ATOMS: atom_id res chain seq x y z
N MET A 1 1.19 -2.66 -15.35
CA MET A 1 0.48 -3.08 -14.13
C MET A 1 -0.94 -2.57 -14.24
N ASN A 2 -1.93 -3.46 -14.16
CA ASN A 2 -3.35 -3.08 -14.15
C ASN A 2 -3.79 -2.74 -12.71
N GLU A 3 -4.85 -1.95 -12.55
CA GLU A 3 -5.36 -1.50 -11.24
C GLU A 3 -5.63 -2.68 -10.29
N ASP A 4 -6.18 -3.77 -10.79
CA ASP A 4 -6.44 -4.99 -10.01
C ASP A 4 -5.15 -5.61 -9.42
N GLY A 5 -4.05 -5.52 -10.17
CA GLY A 5 -2.76 -6.08 -9.75
C GLY A 5 -2.08 -5.28 -8.64
N ILE A 6 -2.27 -3.97 -8.61
CA ILE A 6 -1.74 -3.12 -7.54
C ILE A 6 -2.63 -3.17 -6.29
N GLN A 7 -3.95 -3.30 -6.45
CA GLN A 7 -4.87 -3.52 -5.32
C GLN A 7 -4.55 -4.84 -4.59
N ALA A 8 -4.34 -5.93 -5.33
CA ALA A 8 -3.96 -7.21 -4.73
C ALA A 8 -2.63 -7.12 -3.95
N ARG A 9 -1.66 -6.32 -4.44
CA ARG A 9 -0.41 -6.05 -3.73
C ARG A 9 -0.62 -5.23 -2.47
N ILE A 10 -1.44 -4.18 -2.51
CA ILE A 10 -1.81 -3.38 -1.33
C ILE A 10 -2.41 -4.28 -0.26
N GLU A 11 -3.35 -5.15 -0.62
CA GLU A 11 -4.01 -6.01 0.35
C GLU A 11 -3.05 -7.06 0.96
N ARG A 12 -2.09 -7.56 0.17
CA ARG A 12 -1.03 -8.43 0.69
C ARG A 12 -0.13 -7.70 1.69
N GLU A 13 0.30 -6.48 1.38
CA GLU A 13 1.16 -5.71 2.28
C GLU A 13 0.41 -5.20 3.52
N ARG A 14 -0.91 -4.94 3.41
CA ARG A 14 -1.78 -4.66 4.55
C ARG A 14 -1.82 -5.82 5.54
N ASN A 15 -2.02 -7.05 5.03
CA ASN A 15 -2.02 -8.25 5.85
C ASN A 15 -0.67 -8.49 6.53
N LYS A 16 0.45 -8.26 5.82
CA LYS A 16 1.79 -8.33 6.42
C LYS A 16 1.99 -7.32 7.54
N LEU A 17 1.56 -6.06 7.34
CA LEU A 17 1.63 -5.02 8.36
C LEU A 17 0.82 -5.42 9.60
N HIS A 18 -0.39 -5.93 9.42
CA HIS A 18 -1.23 -6.41 10.53
C HIS A 18 -0.58 -7.53 11.34
N VAL A 19 -0.03 -8.53 10.65
CA VAL A 19 0.69 -9.64 11.29
C VAL A 19 1.94 -9.14 12.04
N LEU A 20 2.70 -8.22 11.45
CA LEU A 20 3.88 -7.62 12.08
C LEU A 20 3.49 -6.80 13.31
N THR A 21 2.47 -5.96 13.22
CA THR A 21 1.96 -5.18 14.35
C THR A 21 1.50 -6.10 15.49
N LYS A 22 0.77 -7.18 15.18
CA LYS A 22 0.40 -8.19 16.19
C LYS A 22 1.61 -8.88 16.81
N LYS A 23 2.61 -9.23 16.01
CA LYS A 23 3.87 -9.87 16.47
C LYS A 23 4.63 -8.99 17.46
N TYR A 24 4.55 -7.67 17.30
CA TYR A 24 5.18 -6.70 18.20
C TYR A 24 4.19 -6.10 19.21
N ASN A 25 3.15 -6.84 19.58
CA ASN A 25 2.18 -6.47 20.62
C ASN A 25 1.50 -5.10 20.37
N GLY A 26 1.25 -4.75 19.11
CA GLY A 26 0.67 -3.47 18.75
C GLY A 26 1.64 -2.29 18.75
N GLN A 27 2.95 -2.54 18.92
CA GLN A 27 3.96 -1.48 18.89
C GLN A 27 4.22 -0.99 17.47
N PHE A 28 3.53 0.09 17.09
CA PHE A 28 3.74 0.76 15.81
C PHE A 28 5.13 1.40 15.68
N GLY A 29 5.80 1.69 16.80
CA GLY A 29 7.16 2.26 16.83
C GLY A 29 8.27 1.26 16.51
N HIS A 30 7.97 -0.03 16.37
CA HIS A 30 9.01 -1.01 16.05
C HIS A 30 9.55 -0.77 14.62
N PRO A 31 10.87 -0.72 14.39
CA PRO A 31 11.46 -0.37 13.09
C PRO A 31 10.94 -1.19 11.92
N ARG A 32 10.65 -2.47 12.14
CA ARG A 32 10.08 -3.36 11.09
C ARG A 32 8.61 -3.04 10.77
N VAL A 33 7.83 -2.54 11.73
CA VAL A 33 6.44 -2.13 11.51
C VAL A 33 6.43 -0.82 10.71
N ILE A 34 7.29 0.13 11.08
CA ILE A 34 7.48 1.39 10.34
C ILE A 34 7.94 1.12 8.91
N HIS A 35 8.94 0.26 8.71
CA HIS A 35 9.40 -0.06 7.36
C HIS A 35 8.30 -0.69 6.51
N GLN A 36 7.52 -1.61 7.09
CA GLN A 36 6.39 -2.23 6.40
C GLN A 36 5.27 -1.23 6.08
N SER A 37 5.01 -0.25 6.95
CA SER A 37 4.02 0.80 6.67
C SER A 37 4.47 1.70 5.52
N MET A 38 5.76 2.04 5.43
CA MET A 38 6.30 2.81 4.31
C MET A 38 6.11 2.10 2.96
N ILE A 39 6.32 0.77 2.92
CA ILE A 39 6.08 -0.04 1.71
C ILE A 39 4.60 0.01 1.32
N LEU A 40 3.70 -0.12 2.29
CA LEU A 40 2.26 -0.05 2.05
C LEU A 40 1.84 1.34 1.54
N ASP A 41 2.38 2.41 2.14
CA ASP A 41 2.11 3.79 1.73
C ASP A 41 2.60 4.08 0.31
N GLU A 42 3.78 3.56 -0.07
CA GLU A 42 4.29 3.72 -1.43
C GLU A 42 3.37 3.05 -2.46
N LEU A 43 2.88 1.83 -2.17
CA LEU A 43 1.93 1.14 -3.05
C LEU A 43 0.59 1.87 -3.16
N ILE A 44 0.09 2.41 -2.05
CA ILE A 44 -1.13 3.23 -2.04
C ILE A 44 -0.93 4.49 -2.89
N ASN A 45 0.21 5.16 -2.75
CA ASN A 45 0.54 6.33 -3.55
C ASN A 45 0.63 5.99 -5.05
N GLN A 46 1.24 4.86 -5.40
CA GLN A 46 1.28 4.37 -6.79
C GLN A 46 -0.13 4.09 -7.34
N TYR A 47 -1.01 3.48 -6.54
CA TYR A 47 -2.41 3.27 -6.91
C TYR A 47 -3.12 4.60 -7.19
N TYR A 48 -3.01 5.58 -6.28
CA TYR A 48 -3.60 6.90 -6.50
C TYR A 48 -3.05 7.60 -7.74
N GLN A 49 -1.75 7.45 -8.05
CA GLN A 49 -1.16 8.02 -9.26
C GLN A 49 -1.72 7.37 -10.54
N LEU A 50 -1.88 6.05 -10.56
CA LEU A 50 -2.49 5.34 -11.69
C LEU A 50 -3.93 5.82 -11.92
N HIS A 51 -4.73 5.90 -10.85
CA HIS A 51 -6.11 6.37 -10.91
C HIS A 51 -6.18 7.83 -11.37
N ARG A 52 -5.32 8.72 -10.85
CA ARG A 52 -5.22 10.11 -11.32
C ARG A 52 -4.84 10.22 -12.79
N ARG A 53 -3.95 9.36 -13.29
CA ARG A 53 -3.58 9.35 -14.72
C ARG A 53 -4.73 8.87 -15.61
N ASN A 54 -5.52 7.91 -15.14
CA ASN A 54 -6.72 7.45 -15.85
C ASN A 54 -7.83 8.53 -15.89
N ILE A 55 -7.96 9.36 -14.85
CA ILE A 55 -8.89 10.51 -14.83
C ILE A 55 -8.43 11.66 -15.75
N LYS A 56 -7.11 11.78 -16.01
CA LYS A 56 -6.54 12.83 -16.88
C LYS A 56 -6.47 12.48 -18.37
N LYS A 57 -6.94 11.33 -18.82
CA LYS A 57 -7.09 11.10 -20.27
C LYS A 57 -8.15 12.10 -20.78
N PRO A 58 -7.79 13.01 -21.71
CA PRO A 58 -8.76 13.95 -22.24
C PRO A 58 -9.85 13.13 -22.93
N ILE A 59 -11.09 13.48 -22.64
CA ILE A 59 -12.22 13.18 -23.51
C ILE A 59 -11.90 13.94 -24.81
N ALA A 60 -11.37 13.23 -25.80
CA ALA A 60 -11.13 13.71 -27.14
C ALA A 60 -12.11 13.02 -28.08
#